data_AF-A0A7X4FAE8-F1
#
_entry.id   AF-A0A7X4FAE8-F1
#
_cell.length_a   1.000
_cell.length_b   1.000
_cell.length_c   1.000
_cell.angle_alpha   90.00
_cell.angle_beta   90.00
_cell.angle_gamma   90.00
#
_symmetry.space_group_name_H-M   'P 1'
#
loop_
_entity.id
_entity.type
_entity.pdbx_description
1 polymer ?
#
loop_
_entity_poly.entity_id
_entity_poly.type
_entity_poly.pdbx_seq_one_letter_code
_entity_poly.pdbx_strand_id
1 'polypeptide(L)' 'MKHRTKWLFYCLIALLFFLHNDFWFWKTPQLVLGLPIGLLYHIGFCLVVTLLMAIFVKGNGDWSER' A
#
# COMPACT_ATOMS: atom_id res chain seq x y z
N MET A 1 -4.89 -23.43 8.79
CA MET A 1 -5.21 -22.25 7.94
C MET A 1 -4.30 -21.03 8.15
N LYS A 2 -3.59 -20.88 9.29
CA LYS A 2 -2.64 -19.75 9.58
C LYS A 2 -1.54 -19.51 8.51
N HIS A 3 -1.11 -20.53 7.77
CA HIS A 3 -0.08 -20.38 6.74
C HIS A 3 -0.55 -19.62 5.48
N ARG A 4 -1.84 -19.73 5.12
CA ARG A 4 -2.39 -19.06 3.93
C ARG A 4 -2.44 -17.54 4.11
N THR A 5 -2.75 -17.08 5.33
CA THR A 5 -2.79 -15.66 5.67
C THR A 5 -1.41 -15.02 5.56
N LYS A 6 -0.35 -15.69 6.03
CA LYS A 6 1.04 -15.21 5.88
C LYS A 6 1.43 -15.09 4.41
N TRP A 7 1.08 -16.09 3.60
CA TRP A 7 1.31 -16.05 2.15
C TRP A 7 0.57 -14.92 1.47
N LEU A 8 -0.69 -14.66 1.84
CA LEU A 8 -1.43 -13.50 1.36
C LEU A 8 -0.72 -12.19 1.70
N PHE A 9 -0.18 -12.04 2.92
CA PHE A 9 0.60 -10.86 3.27
C PHE A 9 1.89 -10.72 2.46
N TYR A 10 2.64 -11.81 2.26
CA TYR A 10 3.84 -11.75 1.42
C TYR A 10 3.51 -11.39 -0.03
N CYS A 11 2.45 -11.96 -0.60
CA CYS A 11 1.97 -11.60 -1.93
C CYS A 11 1.57 -10.12 -1.99
N LEU A 12 0.91 -9.61 -0.95
CA LEU A 12 0.46 -8.24 -0.88
C LEU A 12 1.62 -7.25 -0.76
N ILE A 13 2.65 -7.60 0.04
CA ILE A 13 3.89 -6.82 0.15
C ILE A 13 4.64 -6.82 -1.19
N ALA A 14 4.76 -7.97 -1.85
CA ALA A 14 5.40 -8.07 -3.16
C ALA A 14 4.65 -7.24 -4.23
N LEU A 15 3.31 -7.26 -4.19
CA LEU A 15 2.47 -6.45 -5.07
C LEU A 15 2.69 -4.96 -4.80
N LEU A 16 2.65 -4.54 -3.53
CA LEU A 16 2.90 -3.14 -3.13
C LEU A 16 4.31 -2.70 -3.53
N PHE A 17 5.31 -3.56 -3.39
CA PHE A 17 6.68 -3.28 -3.84
C PHE A 17 6.73 -3.02 -5.34
N PHE A 18 6.06 -3.86 -6.14
CA PHE A 18 6.00 -3.67 -7.58
C PHE A 18 5.25 -2.40 -7.96
N LEU A 19 4.16 -2.11 -7.26
CA LEU A 19 3.33 -0.92 -7.44
C LEU A 19 4.08 0.36 -7.05
N HIS A 20 4.96 0.30 -6.05
CA HIS A 20 5.81 1.42 -5.64
C HIS A 20 6.85 1.83 -6.69
N ASN A 21 7.26 0.91 -7.58
CA ASN A 21 8.31 1.20 -8.56
C ASN A 21 7.88 2.23 -9.63
N ASP A 22 6.67 2.80 -9.54
CA ASP A 22 6.21 3.96 -10.34
C ASP A 22 6.41 3.78 -11.87
N PHE A 23 6.41 2.53 -12.34
CA PHE A 23 6.61 2.21 -13.76
C PHE A 23 5.46 2.70 -14.65
N TRP A 24 4.28 2.91 -14.07
CA TRP A 24 3.05 3.23 -14.80
C TRP A 24 2.99 4.69 -15.27
N PHE A 25 3.37 5.63 -14.41
CA PHE A 25 3.17 7.06 -14.68
C PHE A 25 4.45 7.80 -15.09
N TRP A 26 5.56 7.08 -15.26
CA TRP A 26 6.88 7.66 -15.53
C TRP A 26 6.94 8.54 -16.79
N LYS A 27 6.13 8.25 -17.82
CA LYS A 27 6.09 9.06 -19.06
C LYS A 27 4.89 10.00 -19.16
N THR A 28 4.08 10.12 -18.12
CA THR A 28 2.79 10.81 -18.20
C THR A 28 2.87 12.17 -17.51
N PRO A 29 3.03 13.29 -18.25
CA PRO A 29 3.11 14.63 -17.67
C PRO A 29 1.72 15.19 -17.29
N GLN A 30 0.73 14.34 -17.10
CA GLN A 30 -0.64 14.77 -16.79
C GLN A 30 -0.68 15.40 -15.40
N LEU A 31 -1.18 16.63 -15.34
CA LEU A 31 -1.44 17.36 -14.11
C LEU A 31 -2.88 17.12 -13.70
N VAL A 32 -3.09 16.55 -12.52
CA VAL A 32 -4.41 16.36 -11.91
C VAL A 32 -4.46 17.23 -10.66
N LEU A 33 -5.48 18.10 -10.54
CA LEU A 33 -5.61 19.08 -9.46
C LEU A 33 -4.38 20.01 -9.29
N GLY A 34 -3.60 20.22 -10.35
CA GLY A 34 -2.36 21.00 -10.32
C GLY A 34 -1.11 20.24 -9.87
N LEU A 35 -1.22 18.93 -9.61
CA LEU A 35 -0.10 18.08 -9.20
C LEU A 35 0.20 17.01 -10.28
N PRO A 36 1.48 16.59 -10.43
CA PRO A 36 1.82 15.49 -11.32
C PRO A 36 1.07 14.22 -10.93
N ILE A 37 0.51 13.49 -11.91
CA ILE A 37 -0.22 12.25 -11.67
C ILE A 37 0.62 11.21 -10.90
N GLY A 38 1.93 11.15 -11.14
CA GLY A 38 2.85 10.30 -10.38
C GLY A 38 2.91 10.67 -8.90
N LEU A 39 2.84 11.95 -8.54
CA LEU A 39 2.80 12.39 -7.14
C LEU A 39 1.48 12.01 -6.47
N LEU A 40 0.35 12.20 -7.16
CA LEU A 40 -0.96 11.78 -6.67
C LEU A 40 -1.05 10.27 -6.47
N TYR A 41 -0.46 9.51 -7.40
CA TYR A 41 -0.32 8.08 -7.28
C TYR A 41 0.49 7.70 -6.04
N HIS A 42 1.60 8.38 -5.79
CA HIS A 42 2.44 8.16 -4.60
C HIS A 42 1.69 8.46 -3.29
N ILE A 43 0.92 9.55 -3.24
CA ILE A 43 0.07 9.90 -2.10
C ILE A 43 -0.97 8.80 -1.86
N GLY A 44 -1.66 8.36 -2.92
CA GLY A 44 -2.62 7.27 -2.84
C GLY A 44 -1.99 5.96 -2.36
N PHE A 45 -0.80 5.64 -2.86
CA PHE A 45 -0.03 4.47 -2.43
C PHE A 45 0.29 4.52 -0.93
N CYS A 46 0.78 5.66 -0.42
CA CYS A 46 1.04 5.85 1.00
C CYS A 46 -0.23 5.61 1.85
N LEU A 47 -1.37 6.16 1.44
CA LEU A 47 -2.65 5.96 2.14
C LEU A 47 -3.06 4.47 2.20
N VAL A 48 -2.92 3.75 1.08
CA VAL A 48 -3.21 2.31 1.02
C VAL A 48 -2.30 1.52 1.96
N VAL A 49 -0.99 1.81 1.97
CA VAL A 49 -0.02 1.15 2.86
C VAL A 49 -0.32 1.45 4.33
N THR A 50 -0.64 2.69 4.68
CA THR A 50 -1.03 3.07 6.05
C THR A 50 -2.28 2.32 6.49
N LEU A 51 -3.31 2.27 5.64
CA LEU A 51 -4.54 1.53 5.94
C LEU A 51 -4.27 0.03 6.12
N LEU A 52 -3.43 -0.54 5.25
CA LEU A 52 -3.02 -1.94 5.37
C LEU A 52 -2.37 -2.22 6.72
N MET A 53 -1.44 -1.36 7.14
CA MET A 53 -0.74 -1.52 8.42
C MET A 53 -1.70 -1.33 9.60
N ALA A 54 -2.64 -0.39 9.51
CA ALA A 54 -3.66 -0.19 10.53
C ALA A 54 -4.57 -1.42 10.67
N ILE A 55 -5.01 -2.02 9.56
CA ILE A 55 -5.80 -3.26 9.56
C ILE A 55 -4.96 -4.42 10.12
N PHE A 56 -3.67 -4.49 9.78
CA PHE A 56 -2.77 -5.53 10.28
C PHE A 56 -2.62 -5.45 11.81
N VAL A 57 -2.36 -4.26 12.35
CA VAL A 57 -2.22 -4.04 13.79
C VAL A 57 -3.55 -4.30 14.51
N LYS A 58 -4.67 -3.77 13.99
CA LYS A 58 -6.00 -3.96 14.58
C LYS A 58 -6.46 -5.42 14.52
N GLY A 59 -6.23 -6.10 13.40
CA GLY A 59 -6.56 -7.52 13.23
C GLY A 59 -5.70 -8.45 14.10
N ASN A 60 -4.50 -8.00 14.49
CA ASN A 60 -3.65 -8.72 15.44
C ASN A 60 -3.97 -8.43 16.90
N GLY A 61 -4.85 -7.48 17.22
CA GLY A 61 -5.75 -7.44 18.38
C GLY A 61 -5.24 -7.70 19.81
N ASP A 62 -3.95 -7.97 20.05
CA ASP A 62 -3.36 -8.32 21.34
C ASP A 62 -2.80 -7.09 22.09
N TRP A 63 -2.91 -5.89 21.51
CA TRP A 63 -2.36 -4.66 22.09
C TRP A 63 -3.35 -3.86 22.94
N SER A 64 -4.59 -4.31 23.10
CA SER A 64 -5.60 -3.62 23.92
C SER A 64 -5.73 -4.17 25.35
N GLU A 65 -5.01 -5.24 25.71
CA GLU A 65 -5.06 -5.90 27.03
C GLU A 65 -3.70 -5.85 27.79
N ARG A 66 -2.85 -4.84 27.55
CA ARG A 66 -1.68 -4.59 28.40
C ARG A 66 -1.60 -3.14 28.85
#